data_AF-A0AAN1BI74-F1
#
_entry.id   AF-A0AAN1BI74-F1
#
_cell.length_a   1.000
_cell.length_b   1.000
_cell.length_c   1.000
_cell.angle_alpha   90.00
_cell.angle_beta   90.00
_cell.angle_gamma   90.00
#
_symmetry.space_group_name_H-M   'P 1'
#
loop_
_entity.id
_entity.type
_entity.pdbx_description
1 polymer ?
#
loop_
_entity_poly.entity_id
_entity_poly.type
_entity_poly.pdbx_seq_one_letter_code
_entity_poly.pdbx_strand_id
1 'polypeptide(L)' 'MLSSIHLLQPHLLNLLRIISSLVLFSYGTQKILHFPAAASVPPMGSLSWIAGLLELTLGFLVLVGFQTRIAAFVLSG' A
#
# COMPACT_ATOMS: atom_id res chain seq x y z
N MET A 1 10.00 7.31 31.38
CA MET A 1 10.39 7.44 29.96
C MET A 1 9.60 6.51 29.03
N LEU A 2 9.29 5.27 29.40
CA LEU A 2 8.52 4.35 28.54
C LEU A 2 7.01 4.66 28.43
N SER A 3 6.43 5.33 29.44
CA SER A 3 5.00 5.68 29.48
C SER A 3 4.56 6.62 28.35
N SER A 4 5.42 7.57 27.96
CA SER A 4 5.12 8.53 26.89
C SER A 4 4.99 7.87 25.51
N ILE A 5 5.65 6.72 25.30
CA ILE A 5 5.64 5.98 24.02
C ILE A 5 4.30 5.27 23.82
N HIS A 6 3.70 4.76 24.91
CA HIS A 6 2.38 4.12 24.87
C HIS A 6 1.25 5.10 24.49
N LEU A 7 1.38 6.37 24.88
CA LEU A 7 0.40 7.41 24.51
C LEU A 7 0.43 7.72 23.00
N LEU A 8 1.61 7.63 22.38
CA LEU A 8 1.81 7.86 20.95
C LEU A 8 1.51 6.62 20.10
N GLN A 9 1.43 5.44 20.70
CA GLN A 9 1.23 4.16 20.01
C GLN A 9 0.07 4.16 18.99
N PRO A 10 -1.17 4.59 19.30
CA PRO A 10 -2.25 4.59 18.32
C PRO A 10 -2.00 5.55 17.15
N HIS A 11 -1.31 6.67 17.39
CA HIS A 11 -0.99 7.66 16.38
C HIS A 11 0.09 7.11 15.43
N LEU A 12 1.14 6.51 15.98
CA LEU A 12 2.22 5.90 15.21
C LEU A 12 1.73 4.73 14.36
N LEU A 13 0.83 3.89 14.88
CA LEU A 13 0.25 2.78 14.12
C LEU A 13 -0.61 3.28 12.96
N ASN A 14 -1.41 4.34 13.16
CA ASN A 14 -2.18 4.91 12.08
C ASN A 14 -1.28 5.58 11.03
N LEU A 15 -0.23 6.26 11.47
CA LEU A 15 0.76 6.87 10.57
C LEU A 15 1.48 5.81 9.73
N LEU A 16 1.94 4.73 10.36
CA LEU A 16 2.55 3.59 9.68
C LEU A 16 1.61 3.02 8.61
N ARG A 17 0.33 2.78 8.97
CA ARG A 17 -0.68 2.30 8.03
C ARG A 17 -0.81 3.21 6.81
N ILE A 18 -0.94 4.51 7.03
CA ILE A 18 -1.12 5.50 5.96
C ILE A 18 0.13 5.53 5.06
N ILE A 19 1.33 5.58 5.64
CA ILE A 19 2.58 5.63 4.88
C ILE A 19 2.76 4.35 4.06
N SER A 20 2.64 3.17 4.68
CA SER A 20 2.82 1.90 3.99
C SER A 20 1.79 1.70 2.87
N SER A 21 0.53 2.07 3.10
CA SER A 21 -0.52 1.98 2.08
C SER A 21 -0.31 2.97 0.93
N LEU A 22 0.12 4.20 1.20
CA LEU A 22 0.46 5.17 0.15
C LEU A 22 1.64 4.71 -0.71
N VAL A 23 2.67 4.12 -0.10
CA VAL A 23 3.83 3.60 -0.84
C VAL A 23 3.40 2.48 -1.78
N LEU A 24 2.64 1.49 -1.29
CA LEU A 24 2.13 0.40 -2.12
C LEU A 24 1.21 0.92 -3.23
N PHE A 25 0.29 1.82 -2.87
CA PHE A 25 -0.62 2.43 -3.83
C PHE A 25 0.15 3.15 -4.95
N SER A 26 1.23 3.87 -4.62
CA SER A 26 2.07 4.56 -5.61
C SER A 26 2.73 3.59 -6.60
N TYR A 27 3.11 2.38 -6.18
CA TYR A 27 3.61 1.37 -7.11
C TYR A 27 2.50 0.81 -8.01
N GLY A 28 1.31 0.62 -7.45
CA GLY A 28 0.12 0.25 -8.22
C GLY A 28 -0.25 1.29 -9.28
N THR A 29 -0.24 2.57 -8.93
CA THR A 29 -0.52 3.65 -9.89
C THR A 29 0.57 3.73 -10.96
N GLN A 30 1.83 3.50 -10.61
CA GLN A 30 2.92 3.48 -11.58
C GLN A 30 2.76 2.34 -12.60
N LYS A 31 2.38 1.14 -12.15
CA LYS A 31 2.26 -0.06 -13.00
C LYS A 31 1.00 -0.07 -13.86
N ILE A 32 -0.12 0.47 -13.35
CA ILE A 32 -1.44 0.36 -13.99
C ILE A 32 -1.89 1.70 -14.62
N LEU A 33 -1.71 2.81 -13.90
CA LEU A 33 -2.16 4.14 -14.33
C LEU A 33 -1.06 4.94 -15.03
N HIS A 34 0.16 4.41 -15.11
CA HIS A 34 1.33 5.07 -15.70
C HIS A 34 1.68 6.41 -15.04
N PHE A 35 1.31 6.56 -13.76
CA PHE A 35 1.52 7.77 -12.99
C PHE A 35 2.11 7.42 -11.61
N PRO A 36 3.30 7.91 -11.25
CA PRO A 36 4.21 8.79 -12.01
C PRO A 36 4.74 8.11 -13.29
N ALA A 37 5.25 8.90 -14.25
CA ALA A 37 5.76 8.35 -15.51
C ALA A 37 6.87 7.32 -15.25
N ALA A 38 6.60 6.06 -15.57
CA ALA A 38 7.54 4.96 -15.41
C ALA A 38 8.38 4.81 -16.68
N ALA A 39 9.69 4.59 -16.53
CA ALA A 39 10.58 4.28 -17.66
C ALA A 39 10.23 2.94 -18.34
N SER A 40 9.59 2.03 -17.61
CA SER A 40 9.17 0.72 -18.11
C SER A 40 7.79 0.39 -17.55
N VAL A 41 6.89 0.05 -18.47
CA VAL A 41 5.54 -0.41 -18.17
C VAL A 41 5.54 -1.94 -18.21
N PRO A 42 5.07 -2.63 -17.16
CA PRO A 42 4.98 -4.08 -17.18
C PRO A 42 4.08 -4.54 -18.34
N PRO A 43 4.46 -5.60 -19.08
CA PRO A 43 3.58 -6.20 -20.07
C PRO A 43 2.26 -6.63 -19.41
N MET A 44 1.15 -6.39 -20.11
CA MET A 44 -0.17 -6.86 -19.69
C MET A 44 -0.14 -8.37 -19.44
N GLY A 45 -0.62 -8.81 -18.27
CA GLY A 45 -0.60 -10.22 -17.87
C GLY A 45 0.73 -10.74 -17.29
N SER A 46 1.76 -9.90 -17.20
CA SER A 46 2.96 -10.26 -16.44
C SER A 46 2.69 -10.32 -14.94
N LEU A 47 3.55 -11.06 -14.21
CA LEU A 47 3.45 -11.16 -12.75
C LEU A 47 3.56 -9.78 -12.06
N SER A 48 4.38 -8.89 -12.61
CA SER A 48 4.50 -7.49 -12.16
C SER A 48 3.22 -6.68 -12.43
N TRP A 49 2.53 -6.93 -13.54
CA TRP A 49 1.25 -6.29 -13.85
C TRP A 49 0.15 -6.72 -12.86
N ILE A 50 0.06 -8.01 -12.56
CA ILE A 50 -0.88 -8.54 -11.55
C ILE A 50 -0.57 -7.96 -10.16
N ALA A 51 0.71 -7.92 -9.78
CA ALA A 51 1.13 -7.27 -8.53
C ALA A 51 0.72 -5.79 -8.49
N GLY A 52 0.86 -5.05 -9.60
CA GLY A 52 0.41 -3.67 -9.70
C GLY A 52 -1.09 -3.51 -9.49
N LEU A 53 -1.91 -4.45 -9.98
CA LEU A 53 -3.35 -4.44 -9.76
C LEU A 53 -3.71 -4.65 -8.28
N LEU A 54 -3.02 -5.58 -7.62
CA LEU A 54 -3.18 -5.82 -6.18
C LEU A 54 -2.72 -4.62 -5.34
N GLU A 55 -1.55 -4.07 -5.64
CA GLU A 55 -1.00 -2.88 -4.97
C GLU A 55 -1.94 -1.67 -5.10
N LEU A 56 -2.51 -1.46 -6.28
CA LEU A 56 -3.45 -0.37 -6.53
C LEU A 56 -4.75 -0.55 -5.74
N THR A 57 -5.36 -1.74 -5.81
CA THR A 57 -6.67 -2.00 -5.20
C THR A 57 -6.57 -2.20 -3.69
N LEU A 58 -5.73 -3.13 -3.24
CA LEU A 58 -5.58 -3.44 -1.82
C LEU A 58 -4.85 -2.33 -1.07
N GLY A 59 -3.88 -1.66 -1.70
CA GLY A 59 -3.21 -0.49 -1.10
C GLY A 59 -4.22 0.61 -0.80
N PHE A 60 -5.15 0.86 -1.73
CA PHE A 60 -6.26 1.79 -1.51
C PHE A 60 -7.22 1.35 -0.39
N LEU A 61 -7.57 0.06 -0.32
CA LEU A 61 -8.41 -0.47 0.76
C LEU A 61 -7.76 -0.27 2.14
N VAL A 62 -6.46 -0.56 2.27
CA VAL A 62 -5.70 -0.36 3.51
C VAL A 62 -5.63 1.12 3.89
N LEU A 63 -5.47 2.01 2.89
CA LEU A 63 -5.44 3.46 3.09
C LEU A 63 -6.77 3.99 3.64
N VAL A 64 -7.88 3.65 2.97
CA VAL A 64 -9.23 4.08 3.38
C VAL A 64 -9.66 3.47 4.71
N GLY A 65 -9.09 2.31 5.08
CA GLY A 65 -9.42 1.63 6.34
C GLY A 65 -10.46 0.53 6.18
N PHE A 66 -10.75 0.10 4.95
CA PHE A 66 -11.71 -0.96 4.68
C PHE A 66 -11.03 -2.33 4.69
N GLN A 67 -11.51 -3.25 5.56
CA GLN A 67 -11.00 -4.63 5.67
C GLN A 67 -9.46 -4.73 5.72
N THR A 68 -8.82 -3.79 6.43
CA THR A 68 -7.36 -3.60 6.43
C THR A 68 -6.57 -4.86 6.76
N ARG A 69 -7.07 -5.71 7.67
CA ARG A 69 -6.41 -6.96 8.06
C ARG A 69 -6.29 -7.95 6.91
N ILE A 70 -7.37 -8.15 6.14
CA ILE A 70 -7.39 -9.09 5.02
C ILE A 70 -6.56 -8.53 3.87
N ALA A 71 -6.74 -7.24 3.56
CA ALA A 71 -5.98 -6.58 2.50
C ALA A 71 -4.47 -6.58 2.80
N ALA A 72 -4.07 -6.31 4.05
CA ALA A 72 -2.67 -6.36 4.46
C ALA A 72 -2.09 -7.78 4.43
N PHE A 73 -2.88 -8.81 4.75
CA PHE A 73 -2.45 -10.20 4.64
C PHE A 73 -2.18 -10.61 3.18
N VAL A 74 -2.99 -10.14 2.23
CA VAL A 74 -2.75 -10.42 0.81
C VAL A 74 -1.56 -9.61 0.28
N LEU A 75 -1.38 -8.37 0.76
CA LEU A 75 -0.27 -7.49 0.37
C LEU A 75 1.09 -7.85 1.00
N SER A 76 1.14 -8.71 2.02
CA SER A 76 2.41 -9.04 2.68
C SER A 76 3.35 -9.86 1.82
N GLY A 77 2.87 -10.40 0.70
CA GLY A 77 3.64 -11.32 -0.16
C GLY A 77 3.62 -12.73 0.42
#